data_AF-A0A0J6WIK9-F1
#
_entry.id   AF-A0A0J6WIK9-F1
#
_cell.length_a   1.000
_cell.length_b   1.000
_cell.length_c   1.000
_cell.angle_alpha   90.00
_cell.angle_beta   90.00
_cell.angle_gamma   90.00
#
_symmetry.space_group_name_H-M   'P 1'
#
loop_
_entity.id
_entity.type
_entity.pdbx_description
1 polymer ?
#
loop_
_entity_poly.entity_id
_entity_poly.type
_entity_poly.pdbx_seq_one_letter_code
_entity_poly.pdbx_strand_id
1 'polypeptide(L)'
;MALTMGDMHWYAVGRYQLDGTVPMDTVLAELAAAGDVIDVDEDGGYVMFSLDTTFLSTAKNTGALKGDARYALPRPQGCERPVEVINVTRKSDMHVLDF
;
A
#
# COMPACT_ATOMS: atom_id res chain seq x y z
N MET A 1 5.47 -13.60 25.39
CA MET A 1 5.81 -14.18 24.08
C MET A 1 6.73 -13.19 23.38
N ALA A 2 7.92 -13.61 22.93
CA ALA A 2 8.83 -12.71 22.22
C ALA A 2 8.33 -12.51 20.77
N LEU A 3 8.35 -11.28 20.26
CA LEU A 3 8.04 -10.99 18.86
C LEU A 3 9.18 -11.53 17.98
N THR A 4 8.84 -12.25 16.92
CA THR A 4 9.80 -12.68 15.90
C THR A 4 9.92 -11.63 14.80
N MET A 5 11.00 -11.67 14.01
CA MET A 5 11.14 -10.78 12.84
C MET A 5 10.02 -10.99 11.81
N GLY A 6 9.45 -12.20 11.71
CA GLY A 6 8.30 -12.47 10.85
C GLY A 6 7.06 -11.67 11.25
N ASP A 7 6.85 -11.47 12.55
CA ASP A 7 5.70 -10.74 13.12
C ASP A 7 5.77 -9.22 12.88
N MET A 8 6.90 -8.73 12.39
CA MET A 8 7.14 -7.30 12.13
C MET A 8 7.01 -6.95 10.64
N HIS A 9 6.71 -7.91 9.77
CA HIS A 9 6.46 -7.66 8.35
C HIS A 9 4.97 -7.47 8.08
N TRP A 10 4.63 -6.50 7.23
CA TRP A 10 3.27 -6.07 6.98
C TRP A 10 3.02 -5.85 5.49
N TYR A 11 1.81 -6.18 5.04
CA TYR A 11 1.27 -5.77 3.75
C TYR A 11 0.52 -4.45 3.90
N ALA A 12 0.45 -3.65 2.84
CA ALA A 12 -0.24 -2.37 2.82
C ALA A 12 -1.11 -2.22 1.58
N VAL A 13 -2.28 -1.61 1.78
CA VAL A 13 -3.15 -1.13 0.71
C VAL A 13 -3.31 0.37 0.87
N GLY A 14 -3.05 1.12 -0.20
CA GLY A 14 -3.16 2.57 -0.26
C GLY A 14 -4.20 3.03 -1.26
N ARG A 15 -4.78 4.20 -1.02
CA ARG A 15 -5.55 4.96 -2.02
C ARG A 15 -4.77 6.19 -2.42
N TYR A 16 -4.58 6.36 -3.72
CA TYR A 16 -3.94 7.51 -4.36
C TYR A 16 -5.01 8.43 -4.93
N GLN A 17 -4.78 9.74 -4.84
CA GLN A 17 -5.52 10.74 -5.59
C GLN A 17 -4.71 11.06 -6.84
N LEU A 18 -5.32 10.94 -8.01
CA LEU A 18 -4.79 11.40 -9.27
C LEU A 18 -4.97 12.93 -9.33
N ASP A 19 -3.87 13.67 -9.49
CA ASP A 19 -3.92 15.14 -9.59
C ASP A 19 -4.15 15.64 -11.03
N GLY A 20 -4.18 14.72 -12.00
CA GLY A 20 -4.39 15.00 -13.42
C GLY A 20 -3.17 15.57 -14.14
N THR A 21 -2.02 15.72 -13.48
CA THR A 21 -0.78 16.24 -14.09
C THR A 21 -0.08 15.22 -14.98
N VAL A 22 -0.30 13.93 -14.71
CA VAL A 22 0.24 12.79 -15.46
C VAL A 22 -0.92 11.94 -15.99
N PRO A 23 -0.85 11.41 -17.23
CA PRO A 23 -1.87 10.51 -17.74
C PRO A 23 -2.08 9.30 -16.83
N MET A 24 -3.34 8.96 -16.56
CA MET A 24 -3.71 7.87 -15.65
C MET A 24 -3.00 6.55 -16.02
N ASP A 25 -2.96 6.19 -17.31
CA ASP A 25 -2.29 4.97 -17.79
C ASP A 25 -0.82 4.89 -17.36
N THR A 26 -0.12 6.02 -17.32
CA THR A 26 1.27 6.08 -16.83
C THR A 26 1.35 5.78 -15.34
N VAL A 27 0.45 6.37 -14.55
CA VAL A 27 0.38 6.13 -13.10
C VAL A 27 0.07 4.65 -12.81
N LEU A 28 -0.90 4.10 -13.54
CA LEU A 28 -1.29 2.69 -13.41
C LEU A 28 -0.16 1.74 -13.80
N ALA A 29 0.59 2.04 -14.86
CA ALA A 29 1.74 1.23 -15.26
C ALA A 29 2.87 1.25 -14.21
N GLU A 30 3.15 2.41 -13.61
CA GLU A 30 4.13 2.51 -12.53
C GLU A 30 3.70 1.76 -11.27
N LEU A 31 2.42 1.84 -10.89
CA LEU A 31 1.86 1.10 -9.77
C LEU A 31 1.89 -0.41 -10.04
N ALA A 32 1.45 -0.86 -11.22
CA ALA A 32 1.44 -2.27 -11.62
C ALA A 32 2.84 -2.92 -11.64
N ALA A 33 3.91 -2.12 -11.74
CA ALA A 33 5.27 -2.63 -11.63
C ALA A 33 5.71 -2.93 -10.18
N ALA A 34 5.00 -2.40 -9.18
CA ALA A 34 5.30 -2.53 -7.76
C ALA A 34 4.30 -3.43 -6.99
N GLY A 35 3.12 -3.67 -7.56
CA GLY A 35 2.11 -4.57 -7.01
C GLY A 35 0.79 -4.50 -7.77
N ASP A 36 -0.30 -4.85 -7.11
CA ASP A 36 -1.62 -4.93 -7.74
C ASP A 36 -2.44 -3.63 -7.64
N VAL A 37 -2.93 -3.15 -8.78
CA VAL A 37 -4.01 -2.16 -8.81
C VAL A 37 -5.34 -2.88 -8.55
N ILE A 38 -6.00 -2.53 -7.44
CA ILE A 38 -7.22 -3.21 -6.97
C ILE A 38 -8.48 -2.57 -7.55
N ASP A 39 -8.49 -1.23 -7.63
CA ASP A 39 -9.67 -0.47 -8.06
C ASP A 39 -9.24 0.88 -8.63
N VAL A 40 -10.01 1.40 -9.58
CA VAL A 40 -9.79 2.68 -10.25
C VAL A 40 -11.14 3.41 -10.35
N ASP A 41 -11.21 4.58 -9.74
CA ASP A 41 -12.34 5.51 -9.84
C ASP A 41 -11.92 6.67 -10.75
N GLU A 42 -12.29 6.57 -12.03
CA GLU A 42 -11.94 7.58 -13.04
C GLU A 42 -12.66 8.91 -12.79
N ASP A 43 -13.91 8.86 -12.33
CA ASP A 43 -14.73 10.04 -12.08
C ASP A 43 -14.31 10.78 -10.80
N GLY A 44 -13.97 10.04 -9.75
CA GLY A 44 -13.45 10.58 -8.49
C GLY A 44 -11.95 10.87 -8.51
N GLY A 45 -11.23 10.35 -9.51
CA GLY A 45 -9.79 10.50 -9.67
C GLY A 45 -8.99 9.75 -8.60
N TYR A 46 -9.36 8.52 -8.27
CA TYR A 46 -8.65 7.70 -7.28
C TYR A 46 -8.19 6.36 -7.82
N VAL A 47 -7.10 5.85 -7.27
CA VAL A 47 -6.62 4.49 -7.51
C VAL A 47 -6.34 3.79 -6.18
N MET A 48 -6.86 2.59 -6.01
CA MET A 48 -6.54 1.72 -4.88
C MET A 48 -5.50 0.69 -5.29
N PHE A 49 -4.46 0.55 -4.48
CA PHE A 49 -3.27 -0.23 -4.80
C PHE A 49 -2.82 -1.08 -3.61
N SER A 50 -2.52 -2.34 -3.87
CA SER A 50 -1.91 -3.30 -2.95
C SER A 50 -0.41 -3.43 -3.23
N LEU A 51 0.41 -3.33 -2.19
CA LEU A 51 1.83 -3.64 -2.32
C LEU A 51 2.06 -5.16 -2.19
N ASP A 52 2.67 -5.77 -3.21
CA ASP A 52 2.94 -7.21 -3.23
C ASP A 52 4.06 -7.63 -2.27
N THR A 53 4.90 -6.67 -1.90
CA THR A 53 5.99 -6.88 -0.95
C THR A 53 5.60 -6.43 0.45
N THR A 54 6.21 -7.07 1.44
CA THR A 54 6.03 -6.63 2.82
C THR A 54 7.03 -5.55 3.18
N PHE A 55 6.65 -4.70 4.14
CA PHE A 55 7.57 -3.76 4.79
C PHE A 55 7.72 -4.10 6.27
N LEU A 56 8.88 -3.75 6.83
CA LEU A 56 9.16 -3.92 8.25
C LEU A 56 8.60 -2.74 9.04
N SER A 57 7.84 -2.99 10.11
CA SER A 57 7.45 -1.97 11.07
C SER A 57 7.40 -2.52 12.49
N THR A 58 7.98 -1.75 13.41
CA THR A 58 7.93 -1.95 14.86
C THR A 58 6.97 -0.98 15.55
N ALA A 59 6.03 -0.40 14.80
CA ALA A 59 5.09 0.59 15.31
C ALA A 59 4.28 0.02 16.49
N LYS A 60 4.16 0.84 17.54
CA LYS A 60 3.45 0.45 18.79
C LYS A 60 1.96 0.79 18.77
N ASN A 61 1.51 1.52 17.76
CA ASN A 61 0.12 1.94 17.60
C ASN A 61 -0.25 2.07 16.12
N THR A 62 -1.55 2.06 15.84
CA THR A 62 -2.09 2.08 14.49
C THR A 62 -1.70 3.34 13.70
N GLY A 63 -1.58 4.49 14.35
CA GLY A 63 -1.20 5.75 13.68
C GLY A 63 0.21 5.69 13.12
N ALA A 64 1.17 5.25 13.94
CA ALA A 64 2.55 5.04 13.51
C ALA A 64 2.65 3.96 12.41
N LEU A 65 1.89 2.87 12.55
CA LEU A 65 1.86 1.80 11.55
C LEU A 65 1.33 2.28 10.19
N LYS A 66 0.26 3.08 10.17
CA LYS A 66 -0.25 3.71 8.95
C LYS A 66 0.75 4.70 8.36
N GLY A 67 1.51 5.41 9.20
CA GLY A 67 2.63 6.23 8.78
C GLY A 67 3.68 5.41 8.02
N ASP A 68 4.21 4.36 8.64
CA ASP A 68 5.19 3.46 8.03
C ASP A 68 4.67 2.84 6.73
N ALA A 69 3.41 2.37 6.71
CA ALA A 69 2.76 1.82 5.52
C ALA A 69 2.69 2.85 4.38
N ARG A 70 2.32 4.10 4.69
CA ARG A 70 2.32 5.19 3.70
C ARG A 70 3.73 5.40 3.13
N TYR A 71 4.78 5.25 3.92
CA TYR A 71 6.17 5.35 3.44
C TYR A 71 6.64 4.13 2.63
N ALA A 72 6.10 2.96 2.89
CA ALA A 72 6.39 1.74 2.14
C ALA A 72 5.75 1.74 0.74
N LEU A 73 4.53 2.26 0.62
CA LEU A 73 3.79 2.33 -0.64
C LEU A 73 4.49 3.25 -1.67
N PRO A 74 4.52 2.90 -2.98
CA PRO A 74 5.27 3.63 -3.99
C PRO A 74 4.82 5.08 -4.17
N ARG A 75 5.66 5.88 -4.85
CA ARG A 75 5.37 7.26 -5.24
C ARG A 75 5.44 7.36 -6.76
N PRO A 76 4.37 6.98 -7.49
CA PRO A 76 4.36 7.10 -8.93
C PRO A 76 4.36 8.57 -9.35
N GLN A 77 4.75 8.87 -10.58
CA GLN A 77 4.71 10.23 -11.12
C GLN A 77 3.29 10.80 -11.11
N GLY A 78 3.14 12.10 -10.82
CA GLY A 78 1.82 12.75 -10.77
C GLY A 78 0.94 12.31 -9.60
N CYS A 79 1.51 11.60 -8.62
CA CYS A 79 0.88 11.35 -7.34
C CYS A 79 1.93 11.54 -6.24
N GLU A 80 1.53 12.16 -5.14
CA GLU A 80 2.34 12.05 -3.93
C GLU A 80 2.19 10.64 -3.30
N ARG A 81 2.51 10.55 -2.01
CA ARG A 81 2.14 9.38 -1.21
C ARG A 81 0.62 9.17 -1.21
N PRO A 82 0.16 7.92 -1.08
CA PRO A 82 -1.27 7.62 -1.01
C PRO A 82 -1.94 8.50 0.05
N VAL A 83 -3.06 9.13 -0.31
CA VAL A 83 -3.81 10.04 0.56
C VAL A 83 -4.34 9.32 1.80
N GLU A 84 -4.65 8.04 1.65
CA GLU A 84 -5.15 7.18 2.71
C GLU A 84 -4.48 5.79 2.66
N VAL A 85 -4.19 5.22 3.82
CA VAL A 85 -3.84 3.81 3.97
C VAL A 85 -5.11 3.07 4.38
N ILE A 86 -5.66 2.32 3.43
CA ILE A 86 -6.93 1.61 3.54
C ILE A 86 -6.78 0.42 4.48
N ASN A 87 -5.72 -0.35 4.31
CA ASN A 87 -5.45 -1.52 5.12
C ASN A 87 -3.96 -1.72 5.38
N VAL A 88 -3.65 -2.27 6.55
CA VAL A 88 -2.32 -2.78 6.89
C VAL A 88 -2.52 -4.11 7.60
N THR A 89 -1.99 -5.19 7.03
CA THR A 89 -2.19 -6.54 7.55
C THR A 89 -0.85 -7.18 7.84
N ARG A 90 -0.70 -7.78 9.02
CA ARG A 90 0.54 -8.47 9.37
C ARG A 90 0.71 -9.68 8.48
N LYS A 91 1.95 -9.96 8.05
CA LYS A 91 2.28 -11.10 7.19
C LYS A 91 1.81 -12.42 7.78
N SER A 92 1.95 -12.60 9.10
CA SER A 92 1.49 -13.80 9.82
C SER A 92 -0.02 -14.03 9.73
N ASP A 93 -0.80 -12.98 9.50
CA ASP A 93 -2.27 -13.03 9.52
C ASP A 93 -2.86 -13.28 8.11
N MET A 94 -2.03 -13.20 7.07
CA MET A 94 -2.40 -13.37 5.65
C MET A 94 -2.38 -14.83 5.17
N HIS A 95 -1.96 -15.78 6.01
CA HIS A 95 -2.02 -17.23 5.71
C HIS A 95 -3.48 -17.72 5.79
N VAL A 96 -4.28 -17.38 4.79
CA VAL A 96 -5.70 -17.79 4.70
C VAL A 96 -5.84 -19.11 3.93
N LEU A 97 -4.90 -19.41 3.01
CA LEU A 97 -4.88 -20.63 2.21
C LEU A 97 -3.45 -21.21 2.21
N ASP A 98 -3.19 -22.16 3.09
CA ASP A 98 -2.02 -23.03 2.96
C ASP A 98 -2.42 -24.19 2.03
N PHE A 99 -1.90 -24.20 0.80
CA PHE A 99 -2.00 -25.34 -0.14
C PHE A 99 -0.74 -26.19 -0.09
#